data_AF-A0A437R9J1-F1
#
_entry.id   AF-A0A437R9J1-F1
#
_cell.length_a   1.000
_cell.length_b   1.000
_cell.length_c   1.000
_cell.angle_alpha   90.00
_cell.angle_beta   90.00
_cell.angle_gamma   90.00
#
_symmetry.space_group_name_H-M   'P 1'
#
loop_
_entity.id
_entity.type
_entity.pdbx_description
1 polymer ?
#
loop_
_entity_poly.entity_id
_entity_poly.type
_entity_poly.pdbx_seq_one_letter_code
_entity_poly.pdbx_strand_id
1 'polypeptide(L)'
;MLSTGSKSPRAGIWQTVAVVQESSADLLVAVVPVSDSDLPFFIADGELTVVAARQGRDGKAALVMLAAQRPLLGQLTGLLLARRALPVGTDEGLRIHCHSVAVDAARRTVSVVASLVPGDSAVPKAVRDAAIVCVTRERAAEAQAAARWAVDEIDGSASPGPGAAGAAHERPALDITPLLELMPPGFAVRLNKSSVASADRAIAKAILSAPDPAHPPPRDGQYQALIVDAGAGRRLAVVTWQPHRGDPSYGEVRTAAERRLPRAFASPRQTGAHPPLQPVGRHDGIVRDARPFDPADPAWLGAFDSEAVFDFPDPQAAADRIRALQGQVGFEAIAWYQPHHTHAESAWGIYFDAANLDGFISSLLLDLQREGFGRGSDALAAKLGVGLVYEHVLFHAQVEAALTWMELQAGHAKFLPYQTRVCTAVRGTDDWLEEALANFWAWSWLSADSMLAMITGALTGSQHAALERIVQATLDRSPAGHRRWRDGRQRESWRTLATQTVSGKRVLPPPGIGLPLEPTLRGSLPFDFRPTDVPLRIVGAGRVVTSLLRSPAANNGRPAKV
;
A
#
# COMPACT_ATOMS: atom_id res chain seq x y z
N MET A 1 -2.00 -7.13 49.03
CA MET A 1 -2.76 -6.18 48.20
C MET A 1 -1.80 -5.47 47.27
N LEU A 2 -1.85 -5.76 45.97
CA LEU A 2 -1.48 -4.89 44.82
C LEU A 2 -1.54 -5.79 43.57
N SER A 3 -2.76 -6.23 43.24
CA SER A 3 -3.08 -6.72 41.91
C SER A 3 -3.30 -5.49 41.04
N THR A 4 -2.22 -4.94 40.49
CA THR A 4 -2.34 -4.01 39.36
C THR A 4 -2.60 -4.89 38.15
N GLY A 5 -3.88 -5.14 37.88
CA GLY A 5 -4.34 -5.72 36.62
C GLY A 5 -3.94 -4.80 35.47
N SER A 6 -2.70 -4.93 35.02
CA SER A 6 -2.24 -4.43 33.74
C SER A 6 -3.08 -5.14 32.70
N LYS A 7 -4.17 -4.51 32.28
CA LYS A 7 -4.88 -4.90 31.06
C LYS A 7 -3.80 -4.93 29.99
N SER A 8 -3.45 -6.13 29.50
CA SER A 8 -2.59 -6.25 28.32
C SER A 8 -3.12 -5.24 27.30
N PRO A 9 -2.27 -4.36 26.75
CA PRO A 9 -2.71 -3.43 25.74
C PRO A 9 -3.42 -4.27 24.68
N ARG A 10 -4.72 -4.00 24.47
CA ARG A 10 -5.47 -4.68 23.42
C ARG A 10 -4.63 -4.55 22.17
N ALA A 11 -4.42 -5.67 21.46
CA ALA A 11 -3.79 -5.68 20.14
C ALA A 11 -4.61 -4.78 19.22
N GLY A 12 -4.31 -3.50 19.26
CA GLY A 12 -5.05 -2.45 18.58
C GLY A 12 -4.38 -2.16 17.25
N ILE A 13 -5.19 -1.78 16.27
CA ILE A 13 -4.69 -1.28 14.99
C ILE A 13 -4.04 0.08 15.25
N TRP A 14 -2.72 0.14 15.10
CA TRP A 14 -1.99 1.39 15.29
C TRP A 14 -1.99 2.26 14.04
N GLN A 15 -2.30 1.71 12.87
CA GLN A 15 -2.34 2.43 11.60
C GLN A 15 -3.41 3.52 11.55
N THR A 16 -3.19 4.49 10.66
CA THR A 16 -4.23 5.42 10.24
C THR A 16 -5.16 4.72 9.26
N VAL A 17 -6.46 4.72 9.56
CA VAL A 17 -7.48 4.11 8.71
C VAL A 17 -7.88 5.11 7.63
N ALA A 18 -7.67 4.75 6.38
CA ALA A 18 -8.17 5.46 5.22
C ALA A 18 -9.19 4.58 4.51
N VAL A 19 -10.31 5.17 4.08
CA VAL A 19 -11.40 4.45 3.43
C VAL A 19 -11.61 5.04 2.04
N VAL A 20 -11.48 4.20 1.01
CA VAL A 20 -11.87 4.54 -0.35
C VAL A 20 -13.32 4.12 -0.52
N GLN A 21 -14.21 5.10 -0.64
CA GLN A 21 -15.64 4.85 -0.77
C GLN A 21 -16.07 4.80 -2.23
N GLU A 22 -16.81 3.76 -2.59
CA GLU A 22 -17.64 3.72 -3.78
C GLU A 22 -19.12 3.68 -3.38
N SER A 23 -19.97 4.31 -4.17
CA SER A 23 -21.42 4.28 -3.95
C SER A 23 -22.09 3.89 -5.25
N SER A 24 -22.97 2.89 -5.20
CA SER A 24 -23.80 2.50 -6.33
C SER A 24 -25.25 2.37 -5.92
N ALA A 25 -26.14 2.99 -6.70
CA ALA A 25 -27.57 2.91 -6.49
C ALA A 25 -28.13 1.55 -6.96
N ASP A 26 -27.45 0.85 -7.87
CA ASP A 26 -27.98 -0.35 -8.53
C ASP A 26 -27.60 -1.65 -7.81
N LEU A 27 -26.70 -1.55 -6.84
CA LEU A 27 -26.25 -2.70 -6.05
C LEU A 27 -27.20 -2.98 -4.88
N LEU A 28 -27.21 -4.24 -4.45
CA LEU A 28 -27.94 -4.78 -3.31
C LEU A 28 -26.92 -5.48 -2.40
N VAL A 29 -27.13 -5.47 -1.09
CA VAL A 29 -26.25 -6.16 -0.13
C VAL A 29 -27.06 -7.05 0.79
N ALA A 30 -26.80 -8.35 0.75
CA ALA A 30 -27.30 -9.32 1.71
C ALA A 30 -26.17 -9.75 2.65
N VAL A 31 -26.46 -9.92 3.95
CA VAL A 31 -25.50 -10.44 4.94
C VAL A 31 -26.07 -11.74 5.49
N VAL A 32 -25.52 -12.85 5.02
CA VAL A 32 -26.11 -14.19 5.21
C VAL A 32 -25.19 -15.08 6.04
N PRO A 33 -25.70 -16.06 6.78
CA PRO A 33 -24.86 -17.03 7.46
C PRO A 33 -24.07 -17.86 6.44
N VAL A 34 -22.87 -18.33 6.80
CA VAL A 34 -22.08 -19.25 5.96
C VAL A 34 -22.80 -20.57 5.69
N SER A 35 -23.78 -20.94 6.52
CA SER A 35 -24.58 -22.15 6.33
C SER A 35 -25.70 -21.99 5.28
N ASP A 36 -25.78 -20.86 4.58
CA ASP A 36 -26.80 -20.63 3.56
C ASP A 36 -26.54 -21.51 2.33
N SER A 37 -27.49 -22.40 2.02
CA SER A 37 -27.35 -23.35 0.92
C SER A 37 -27.41 -22.71 -0.47
N ASP A 38 -27.92 -21.48 -0.62
CA ASP A 38 -27.99 -20.79 -1.90
C ASP A 38 -26.67 -20.07 -2.27
N LEU A 39 -25.82 -19.82 -1.28
CA LEU A 39 -24.60 -19.03 -1.44
C LEU A 39 -23.64 -19.65 -2.48
N PRO A 40 -23.30 -20.96 -2.44
CA PRO A 40 -22.39 -21.57 -3.40
C PRO A 40 -22.94 -21.55 -4.83
N PHE A 41 -24.25 -21.79 -4.98
CA PHE A 41 -24.92 -21.74 -6.28
C PHE A 41 -24.89 -20.33 -6.86
N PHE A 42 -25.22 -19.32 -6.06
CA PHE A 42 -25.22 -17.95 -6.56
C PHE A 42 -23.83 -17.47 -6.99
N ILE A 43 -22.78 -17.89 -6.27
CA ILE A 43 -21.39 -17.59 -6.64
C ILE A 43 -20.96 -18.35 -7.91
N ALA A 44 -21.32 -19.64 -8.01
CA ALA A 44 -20.94 -20.50 -9.12
C ALA A 44 -21.63 -20.11 -10.43
N ASP A 45 -22.96 -19.99 -10.39
CA ASP A 45 -23.78 -19.68 -11.55
C ASP A 45 -23.69 -18.18 -11.91
N GLY A 46 -23.32 -17.33 -10.94
CA GLY A 46 -23.15 -15.88 -11.11
C GLY A 46 -24.47 -15.11 -11.20
N GLU A 47 -25.61 -15.81 -11.22
CA GLU A 47 -26.94 -15.22 -11.20
C GLU A 47 -27.91 -16.04 -10.33
N LEU A 48 -28.94 -15.37 -9.83
CA LEU A 48 -30.03 -15.95 -9.04
C LEU A 48 -31.34 -15.32 -9.49
N THR A 49 -32.34 -16.16 -9.78
CA THR A 49 -33.69 -15.70 -10.10
C THR A 49 -34.50 -15.54 -8.82
N VAL A 50 -35.02 -14.33 -8.60
CA VAL A 50 -35.87 -13.99 -7.47
C VAL A 50 -37.30 -13.75 -7.93
N VAL A 51 -38.23 -14.57 -7.45
CA VAL A 51 -39.65 -14.49 -7.82
C VAL A 51 -40.38 -13.60 -6.81
N ALA A 52 -41.20 -12.68 -7.30
CA ALA A 52 -41.99 -11.80 -6.43
C ALA A 52 -43.06 -12.61 -5.69
N ALA A 53 -43.06 -12.58 -4.35
CA ALA A 53 -44.21 -13.01 -3.59
C ALA A 53 -45.39 -12.05 -3.87
N ARG A 54 -46.60 -12.58 -4.10
CA ARG A 54 -47.82 -11.76 -4.27
C ARG A 54 -47.95 -10.76 -3.11
N GLN A 55 -48.14 -9.47 -3.42
CA GLN A 55 -48.31 -8.44 -2.41
C GLN A 55 -49.58 -8.70 -1.58
N GLY A 56 -49.43 -8.85 -0.26
CA GLY A 56 -50.53 -9.15 0.68
C GLY A 56 -50.01 -9.49 2.09
N ARG A 57 -50.91 -9.64 3.08
CA ARG A 57 -50.52 -10.08 4.45
C ARG A 57 -49.77 -11.41 4.43
N ASP A 58 -50.17 -12.32 3.54
CA ASP A 58 -49.55 -13.63 3.36
C ASP A 58 -48.12 -13.54 2.80
N GLY A 59 -47.84 -12.54 1.97
CA GLY A 59 -46.50 -12.31 1.40
C GLY A 59 -45.45 -11.94 2.44
N LYS A 60 -45.81 -11.23 3.51
CA LYS A 60 -44.88 -10.91 4.60
C LYS A 60 -44.54 -12.14 5.44
N ALA A 61 -45.53 -12.98 5.73
CA ALA A 61 -45.31 -14.25 6.44
C ALA A 61 -44.44 -15.20 5.59
N ALA A 62 -44.74 -15.31 4.29
CA ALA A 62 -43.95 -16.09 3.34
C ALA A 62 -42.49 -15.59 3.25
N LEU A 63 -42.26 -14.27 3.21
CA LEU A 63 -40.90 -13.71 3.18
C LEU A 63 -40.12 -14.01 4.47
N VAL A 64 -40.79 -13.99 5.63
CA VAL A 64 -40.15 -14.34 6.91
C VAL A 64 -39.76 -15.82 6.93
N MET A 65 -40.64 -16.72 6.46
CA MET A 65 -40.33 -18.14 6.35
C MET A 65 -39.19 -18.39 5.35
N LEU A 66 -39.22 -17.71 4.21
CA LEU A 66 -38.17 -17.78 3.20
C LEU A 66 -36.82 -17.30 3.75
N ALA A 67 -36.79 -16.17 4.47
CA ALA A 67 -35.56 -15.67 5.08
C ALA A 67 -35.03 -16.57 6.21
N ALA A 68 -35.86 -17.39 6.84
CA ALA A 68 -35.44 -18.35 7.84
C ALA A 68 -34.80 -19.61 7.22
N GLN A 69 -35.35 -20.08 6.09
CA GLN A 69 -34.88 -21.30 5.41
C GLN A 69 -33.79 -21.04 4.37
N ARG A 70 -33.90 -19.90 3.68
CA ARG A 70 -33.03 -19.44 2.57
C ARG A 70 -32.68 -17.96 2.78
N PRO A 71 -31.83 -17.64 3.76
CA PRO A 71 -31.52 -16.26 4.15
C PRO A 71 -31.13 -15.33 2.99
N LEU A 72 -30.32 -15.81 2.04
CA LEU A 72 -29.88 -15.05 0.88
C LEU A 72 -31.04 -14.66 -0.01
N LEU A 73 -31.82 -15.65 -0.44
CA LEU A 73 -33.00 -15.42 -1.27
C LEU A 73 -34.02 -14.52 -0.54
N GLY A 74 -34.27 -14.76 0.75
CA GLY A 74 -35.18 -13.95 1.55
C GLY A 74 -34.73 -12.49 1.69
N GLN A 75 -33.44 -12.24 1.94
CA GLN A 75 -32.91 -10.88 2.05
C GLN A 75 -32.94 -10.14 0.71
N LEU A 76 -32.50 -10.77 -0.38
CA LEU A 76 -32.55 -10.17 -1.72
C LEU A 76 -33.99 -9.84 -2.13
N THR A 77 -34.93 -10.76 -1.89
CA THR A 77 -36.36 -10.52 -2.13
C THR A 77 -36.87 -9.31 -1.34
N GLY A 78 -36.52 -9.22 -0.04
CA GLY A 78 -36.91 -8.10 0.80
C GLY A 78 -36.35 -6.75 0.32
N LEU A 79 -35.10 -6.74 -0.12
CA LEU A 79 -34.45 -5.54 -0.66
C LEU A 79 -35.10 -5.07 -1.97
N LEU A 80 -35.39 -5.99 -2.87
CA LEU A 80 -36.07 -5.68 -4.14
C LEU A 80 -37.49 -5.15 -3.94
N LEU A 81 -38.24 -5.73 -3.00
CA LEU A 81 -39.56 -5.25 -2.61
C LEU A 81 -39.48 -3.82 -2.05
N ALA A 82 -38.49 -3.55 -1.19
CA ALA A 82 -38.27 -2.22 -0.63
C ALA A 82 -37.95 -1.17 -1.71
N ARG A 83 -37.29 -1.58 -2.80
CA ARG A 83 -36.97 -0.72 -3.95
C ARG A 83 -38.09 -0.61 -4.99
N ARG A 84 -39.19 -1.35 -4.83
CA ARG A 84 -40.26 -1.47 -5.84
C ARG A 84 -39.73 -1.93 -7.21
N ALA A 85 -38.63 -2.69 -7.21
CA ALA A 85 -37.97 -3.16 -8.42
C ALA A 85 -38.57 -4.47 -8.96
N LEU A 86 -39.37 -5.18 -8.16
CA LEU A 86 -40.05 -6.40 -8.59
C LEU A 86 -41.33 -6.07 -9.37
N PRO A 87 -41.46 -6.53 -10.63
CA PRO A 87 -42.71 -6.42 -11.37
C PRO A 87 -43.82 -7.18 -10.62
N VAL A 88 -44.94 -6.51 -10.36
CA VAL A 88 -46.07 -7.09 -9.65
C VAL A 88 -46.94 -7.83 -10.66
N GLY A 89 -47.09 -9.15 -10.50
CA GLY A 89 -48.09 -9.94 -11.22
C GLY A 89 -47.58 -10.74 -12.44
N THR A 90 -46.27 -10.80 -12.67
CA THR A 90 -45.67 -11.71 -13.65
C THR A 90 -45.07 -12.92 -12.94
N ASP A 91 -45.31 -14.13 -13.45
CA ASP A 91 -44.60 -15.34 -13.01
C ASP A 91 -43.11 -15.32 -13.43
N GLU A 92 -42.72 -14.35 -14.27
CA GLU A 92 -41.33 -14.08 -14.63
C GLU A 92 -40.57 -13.51 -13.42
N GLY A 93 -39.67 -14.32 -12.86
CA GLY A 93 -38.75 -13.90 -11.81
C GLY A 93 -37.71 -12.88 -12.30
N LEU A 94 -37.20 -12.07 -11.39
CA LEU A 94 -36.15 -11.08 -11.67
C LEU A 94 -34.78 -11.74 -11.50
N ARG A 95 -33.93 -11.66 -12.53
CA ARG A 95 -32.54 -12.11 -12.41
C ARG A 95 -31.71 -11.07 -11.66
N ILE A 96 -30.90 -11.55 -10.74
CA ILE A 96 -29.92 -10.76 -10.00
C ILE A 96 -28.55 -11.40 -10.22
N HIS A 97 -27.53 -10.59 -10.41
CA HIS A 97 -26.17 -11.02 -10.70
C HIS A 97 -25.26 -10.87 -9.48
N CYS A 98 -24.41 -11.86 -9.21
CA CYS A 98 -23.45 -11.83 -8.12
C CYS A 98 -22.26 -10.92 -8.49
N HIS A 99 -22.16 -9.76 -7.83
CA HIS A 99 -21.15 -8.76 -8.13
C HIS A 99 -19.89 -8.96 -7.29
N SER A 100 -20.01 -9.11 -5.97
CA SER A 100 -18.86 -9.41 -5.10
C SER A 100 -19.29 -10.13 -3.83
N VAL A 101 -18.33 -10.77 -3.15
CA VAL A 101 -18.55 -11.45 -1.88
C VAL A 101 -17.42 -11.14 -0.91
N ALA A 102 -17.71 -11.08 0.38
CA ALA A 102 -16.71 -10.93 1.43
C ALA A 102 -17.10 -11.71 2.68
N VAL A 103 -16.15 -12.40 3.30
CA VAL A 103 -16.38 -13.21 4.50
C VAL A 103 -15.95 -12.46 5.75
N ASP A 104 -16.75 -12.54 6.81
CA ASP A 104 -16.37 -11.96 8.09
C ASP A 104 -15.22 -12.70 8.77
N ALA A 105 -14.54 -11.98 9.67
CA ALA A 105 -13.44 -12.48 10.49
C ALA A 105 -13.74 -13.83 11.16
N ALA A 106 -14.94 -13.94 11.73
CA ALA A 106 -15.37 -15.13 12.46
C ALA A 106 -15.79 -16.29 11.54
N ARG A 107 -15.81 -16.09 10.22
CA ARG A 107 -16.35 -17.03 9.22
C ARG A 107 -17.75 -17.51 9.56
N ARG A 108 -18.59 -16.61 10.08
CA ARG A 108 -19.98 -16.85 10.44
C ARG A 108 -20.93 -16.27 9.41
N THR A 109 -20.52 -15.17 8.75
CA THR A 109 -21.36 -14.47 7.81
C THR A 109 -20.61 -14.11 6.53
N VAL A 110 -21.35 -14.04 5.42
CA VAL A 110 -20.87 -13.57 4.12
C VAL A 110 -21.72 -12.37 3.71
N SER A 111 -21.03 -11.28 3.38
CA SER A 111 -21.63 -10.13 2.70
C SER A 111 -21.63 -10.41 1.21
N VAL A 112 -22.82 -10.48 0.61
CA VAL A 112 -23.03 -10.71 -0.82
C VAL A 112 -23.52 -9.42 -1.45
N VAL A 113 -22.76 -8.89 -2.40
CA VAL A 113 -23.13 -7.74 -3.22
C VAL A 113 -23.70 -8.25 -4.53
N ALA A 114 -24.90 -7.80 -4.88
CA ALA A 114 -25.62 -8.24 -6.06
C ALA A 114 -26.10 -7.05 -6.90
N SER A 115 -26.35 -7.25 -8.19
CA SER A 115 -26.78 -6.22 -9.15
C SER A 115 -27.99 -6.69 -9.96
N LEU A 116 -28.88 -5.76 -10.31
CA LEU A 116 -29.96 -6.03 -11.28
C LEU A 116 -29.46 -6.05 -12.73
N VAL A 117 -28.35 -5.39 -12.99
CA VAL A 117 -27.75 -5.29 -14.32
C VAL A 117 -26.55 -6.23 -14.39
N PRO A 118 -26.42 -7.06 -15.45
CA PRO A 118 -25.20 -7.82 -15.70
C PRO A 118 -24.02 -6.85 -15.79
N GLY A 119 -22.95 -7.13 -15.06
CA GLY A 119 -21.73 -6.31 -15.08
C GLY A 119 -20.52 -7.16 -14.75
N ASP A 120 -19.35 -6.54 -14.79
CA ASP A 120 -18.11 -7.20 -14.40
C ASP A 120 -18.21 -7.64 -12.94
N SER A 121 -18.10 -8.95 -12.74
CA SER A 121 -18.11 -9.54 -11.41
C SER A 121 -16.74 -9.30 -10.77
N ALA A 122 -16.72 -8.67 -9.61
CA ALA A 122 -15.57 -8.52 -8.75
C ALA A 122 -15.36 -9.74 -7.82
N VAL A 123 -16.11 -10.83 -8.03
CA VAL A 123 -15.85 -12.11 -7.36
C VAL A 123 -14.52 -12.67 -7.87
N PRO A 124 -13.53 -12.96 -6.99
CA PRO A 124 -12.26 -13.53 -7.43
C PRO A 124 -12.47 -14.84 -8.18
N LYS A 125 -11.74 -15.04 -9.29
CA LYS A 125 -11.86 -16.26 -10.10
C LYS A 125 -11.71 -17.54 -9.27
N ALA A 126 -10.74 -17.59 -8.37
CA ALA A 126 -10.53 -18.74 -7.49
C ALA A 126 -11.75 -19.05 -6.61
N VAL A 127 -12.46 -18.02 -6.12
CA VAL A 127 -13.69 -18.18 -5.34
C VAL A 127 -14.80 -18.76 -6.22
N ARG A 128 -14.97 -18.24 -7.43
CA ARG A 128 -15.96 -18.77 -8.38
C ARG A 128 -15.65 -20.22 -8.77
N ASP A 129 -14.41 -20.53 -9.10
CA ASP A 129 -13.99 -21.88 -9.48
C ASP A 129 -14.22 -22.88 -8.33
N ALA A 130 -13.90 -22.48 -7.09
CA ALA A 130 -14.19 -23.30 -5.91
C ALA A 130 -15.70 -23.50 -5.69
N ALA A 131 -16.51 -22.46 -5.91
CA ALA A 131 -17.97 -22.58 -5.83
C ALA A 131 -18.51 -23.55 -6.89
N ILE A 132 -18.02 -23.47 -8.14
CA ILE A 132 -18.38 -24.39 -9.22
C ILE A 132 -18.05 -25.84 -8.82
N VAL A 133 -16.87 -26.08 -8.23
CA VAL A 133 -16.49 -27.42 -7.74
C VAL A 133 -17.43 -27.90 -6.64
N CYS A 134 -17.78 -27.05 -5.67
CA CYS A 134 -18.71 -27.42 -4.60
C CYS A 134 -20.09 -27.78 -5.16
N VAL A 135 -20.65 -26.92 -6.01
CA VAL A 135 -21.96 -27.11 -6.66
C VAL A 135 -21.98 -28.34 -7.57
N THR A 136 -20.90 -28.59 -8.31
CA THR A 136 -20.80 -29.76 -9.22
C THR A 136 -20.80 -31.06 -8.42
N ARG A 137 -20.13 -31.11 -7.27
CA ARG A 137 -20.15 -32.28 -6.38
C ARG A 137 -21.54 -32.55 -5.83
N GLU A 138 -22.26 -31.50 -5.44
CA GLU A 138 -23.64 -31.62 -4.95
C GLU A 138 -24.57 -32.13 -6.06
N ARG A 139 -24.55 -31.49 -7.23
CA ARG A 139 -25.33 -31.91 -8.41
C ARG A 139 -25.02 -33.35 -8.81
N ALA A 140 -23.76 -33.78 -8.73
CA ALA A 140 -23.36 -35.16 -9.00
C ALA A 140 -23.91 -36.14 -7.95
N ALA A 141 -23.91 -35.77 -6.67
CA ALA A 141 -24.48 -36.58 -5.60
C ALA A 141 -26.01 -36.69 -5.72
N GLU A 142 -26.71 -35.60 -6.04
CA GLU A 142 -28.14 -35.59 -6.33
C GLU A 142 -28.47 -36.47 -7.54
N ALA A 143 -27.72 -36.34 -8.64
CA ALA A 143 -27.89 -37.18 -9.83
C ALA A 143 -27.64 -38.67 -9.54
N GLN A 144 -26.63 -38.98 -8.71
CA GLN A 144 -26.36 -40.37 -8.31
C GLN A 144 -27.47 -40.92 -7.41
N ALA A 145 -28.01 -40.13 -6.48
CA ALA A 145 -29.14 -40.52 -5.64
C ALA A 145 -30.41 -40.75 -6.48
N ALA A 146 -30.70 -39.86 -7.43
CA ALA A 146 -31.81 -40.01 -8.36
C ALA A 146 -31.64 -41.26 -9.25
N ALA A 147 -30.43 -41.52 -9.75
CA ALA A 147 -30.14 -42.72 -10.54
C ALA A 147 -30.31 -44.00 -9.72
N ARG A 148 -29.87 -44.04 -8.46
CA ARG A 148 -30.10 -45.19 -7.56
C ARG A 148 -31.58 -45.42 -7.31
N TRP A 149 -32.32 -44.35 -7.01
CA TRP A 149 -33.76 -44.44 -6.80
C TRP A 149 -34.50 -44.96 -8.03
N ALA A 150 -34.11 -44.51 -9.23
CA ALA A 150 -34.68 -45.01 -10.48
C ALA A 150 -34.36 -46.50 -10.72
N VAL A 151 -33.19 -46.98 -10.32
CA VAL A 151 -32.84 -48.42 -10.37
C VAL A 151 -33.69 -49.22 -9.38
N ASP A 152 -33.81 -48.75 -8.13
CA ASP A 152 -34.63 -49.39 -7.09
C ASP A 152 -36.12 -49.45 -7.50
N GLU A 153 -36.62 -48.42 -8.19
CA GLU A 153 -37.98 -48.37 -8.74
C GLU A 153 -38.20 -49.44 -9.82
N ILE A 154 -37.23 -49.61 -10.72
CA ILE A 154 -37.27 -50.64 -11.78
C ILE A 154 -37.23 -52.06 -11.19
N ASP A 155 -36.43 -52.28 -10.15
CA ASP A 155 -36.27 -53.58 -9.50
C ASP A 155 -37.45 -53.95 -8.57
N GLY A 156 -38.43 -53.06 -8.42
CA GLY A 156 -39.58 -53.26 -7.52
C GLY A 156 -39.20 -53.30 -6.03
N SER A 157 -37.97 -52.90 -5.70
CA SER A 157 -37.42 -52.85 -4.34
C SER A 157 -37.61 -51.48 -3.69
N ALA A 158 -37.95 -50.45 -4.49
CA ALA A 158 -38.35 -49.15 -3.98
C ALA A 158 -39.59 -49.28 -3.09
N SER A 159 -39.42 -49.04 -1.79
CA SER A 159 -40.57 -48.76 -0.93
C SER A 159 -41.32 -47.54 -1.46
N PRO A 160 -42.66 -47.46 -1.32
CA PRO A 160 -43.44 -46.27 -1.61
C PRO A 160 -43.09 -45.18 -0.58
N GLY A 161 -41.90 -44.63 -0.71
CA GLY A 161 -41.53 -43.36 -0.12
C GLY A 161 -42.32 -42.26 -0.80
N PRO A 162 -42.46 -41.08 -0.14
CA PRO A 162 -43.11 -39.93 -0.75
C PRO A 162 -42.48 -39.71 -2.12
N GLY A 163 -43.29 -39.77 -3.18
CA GLY A 163 -42.82 -39.81 -4.57
C GLY A 163 -41.85 -38.67 -4.91
N ALA A 164 -41.18 -38.77 -6.05
CA ALA A 164 -40.14 -37.85 -6.54
C ALA A 164 -40.47 -36.32 -6.46
N ALA A 165 -41.73 -35.92 -6.20
CA ALA A 165 -42.15 -34.53 -5.99
C ALA A 165 -42.25 -34.11 -4.50
N GLY A 166 -42.22 -35.03 -3.54
CA GLY A 166 -42.47 -34.79 -2.10
C GLY A 166 -41.24 -34.88 -1.21
N ALA A 167 -40.11 -35.37 -1.71
CA ALA A 167 -38.83 -35.31 -1.02
C ALA A 167 -38.21 -33.92 -1.21
N ALA A 168 -38.76 -32.91 -0.52
CA ALA A 168 -37.96 -31.80 -0.04
C ALA A 168 -36.98 -32.36 1.01
N HIS A 169 -36.07 -33.25 0.59
CA HIS A 169 -34.93 -33.65 1.39
C HIS A 169 -34.18 -32.36 1.69
N GLU A 170 -33.99 -32.09 2.97
CA GLU A 170 -33.00 -31.12 3.42
C GLU A 170 -31.72 -31.41 2.63
N ARG A 171 -31.36 -30.50 1.73
CA ARG A 171 -30.12 -30.63 0.96
C ARG A 171 -29.00 -30.90 1.96
N PRO A 172 -28.19 -31.95 1.76
CA PRO A 172 -27.07 -32.21 2.66
C PRO A 172 -26.24 -30.94 2.77
N ALA A 173 -25.87 -30.55 3.99
CA ALA A 173 -25.13 -29.32 4.22
C ALA A 173 -23.83 -29.35 3.41
N LEU A 174 -23.73 -28.46 2.42
CA LEU A 174 -22.56 -28.36 1.55
C LEU A 174 -21.37 -27.92 2.39
N ASP A 175 -20.26 -28.66 2.33
CA ASP A 175 -19.01 -28.20 2.92
C ASP A 175 -18.43 -27.08 2.06
N ILE A 176 -18.67 -25.84 2.49
CA ILE A 176 -18.17 -24.64 1.83
C ILE A 176 -16.85 -24.14 2.43
N THR A 177 -16.20 -24.90 3.32
CA THR A 177 -14.93 -24.50 3.95
C THR A 177 -13.87 -24.10 2.91
N PRO A 178 -13.65 -24.85 1.81
CA PRO A 178 -12.69 -24.46 0.78
C PRO A 178 -13.03 -23.14 0.09
N LEU A 179 -14.32 -22.82 -0.02
CA LEU A 179 -14.80 -21.58 -0.60
C LEU A 179 -14.49 -20.39 0.34
N LEU A 180 -14.75 -20.54 1.64
CA LEU A 180 -14.53 -19.50 2.64
C LEU A 180 -13.06 -19.10 2.76
N GLU A 181 -12.12 -20.02 2.54
CA GLU A 181 -10.68 -19.76 2.58
C GLU A 181 -10.18 -18.88 1.43
N LEU A 182 -10.92 -18.86 0.32
CA LEU A 182 -10.58 -18.09 -0.87
C LEU A 182 -11.31 -16.73 -0.92
N MET A 183 -12.37 -16.56 -0.13
CA MET A 183 -13.13 -15.31 -0.09
C MET A 183 -12.28 -14.17 0.48
N PRO A 184 -12.39 -12.95 -0.10
CA PRO A 184 -11.71 -11.80 0.48
C PRO A 184 -12.33 -11.48 1.86
N PRO A 185 -11.53 -11.05 2.83
CA PRO A 185 -12.06 -10.66 4.12
C PRO A 185 -12.83 -9.36 4.01
N GLY A 186 -13.93 -9.29 4.75
CA GLY A 186 -14.71 -8.07 4.85
C GLY A 186 -15.85 -8.18 5.83
N PHE A 187 -16.54 -7.07 6.05
CA PHE A 187 -17.72 -7.05 6.92
C PHE A 187 -18.66 -5.92 6.53
N ALA A 188 -19.93 -6.07 6.91
CA ALA A 188 -20.94 -5.06 6.69
C ALA A 188 -21.06 -4.12 7.91
N VAL A 189 -21.01 -2.82 7.67
CA VAL A 189 -21.24 -1.77 8.66
C VAL A 189 -22.58 -1.11 8.39
N ARG A 190 -23.45 -1.06 9.41
CA ARG A 190 -24.69 -0.29 9.34
C ARG A 190 -24.40 1.20 9.49
N LEU A 191 -24.86 2.00 8.54
CA LEU A 191 -24.68 3.44 8.54
C LEU A 191 -25.98 4.13 8.98
N ASN A 192 -25.86 4.94 10.03
CA ASN A 192 -26.93 5.80 10.51
C ASN A 192 -26.64 7.23 9.98
N LYS A 193 -27.50 7.75 9.09
CA LYS A 193 -27.45 9.08 8.41
C LYS A 193 -26.81 9.09 7.02
N SER A 194 -27.23 10.05 6.20
CA SER A 194 -26.90 10.20 4.78
C SER A 194 -25.53 10.84 4.47
N SER A 195 -24.82 11.40 5.46
CA SER A 195 -23.57 12.14 5.18
C SER A 195 -22.34 11.24 5.03
N VAL A 196 -21.46 11.56 4.08
CA VAL A 196 -20.20 10.84 3.82
C VAL A 196 -19.28 10.85 5.05
N ALA A 197 -19.13 12.00 5.71
CA ALA A 197 -18.28 12.12 6.91
C ALA A 197 -18.80 11.36 8.14
N SER A 198 -20.10 11.02 8.18
CA SER A 198 -20.63 10.08 9.19
C SER A 198 -20.32 8.63 8.82
N ALA A 199 -20.24 8.30 7.53
CA ALA A 199 -19.88 6.96 7.06
C ALA A 199 -18.41 6.63 7.37
N ASP A 200 -17.48 7.53 7.04
CA ASP A 200 -16.04 7.33 7.34
C ASP A 200 -15.79 7.05 8.82
N ARG A 201 -16.39 7.87 9.69
CA ARG A 201 -16.24 7.70 11.14
C ARG A 201 -16.86 6.40 11.65
N ALA A 202 -17.99 5.98 11.09
CA ALA A 202 -18.63 4.72 11.45
C ALA A 202 -17.79 3.51 11.01
N ILE A 203 -17.28 3.54 9.77
CA ILE A 203 -16.43 2.50 9.20
C ILE A 203 -15.11 2.42 9.96
N ALA A 204 -14.41 3.55 10.14
CA ALA A 204 -13.15 3.59 10.89
C ALA A 204 -13.34 3.10 12.33
N LYS A 205 -14.43 3.50 12.99
CA LYS A 205 -14.76 2.99 14.33
C LYS A 205 -14.97 1.48 14.32
N ALA A 206 -15.67 0.94 13.33
CA ALA A 206 -15.90 -0.50 13.21
C ALA A 206 -14.57 -1.26 13.04
N ILE A 207 -13.71 -0.82 12.11
CA ILE A 207 -12.36 -1.35 11.88
C ILE A 207 -11.55 -1.38 13.18
N LEU A 208 -11.49 -0.25 13.89
CA LEU A 208 -10.70 -0.14 15.13
C LEU A 208 -11.29 -0.91 16.32
N SER A 209 -12.58 -1.24 16.30
CA SER A 209 -13.26 -1.89 17.43
C SER A 209 -13.13 -3.41 17.48
N ALA A 210 -12.80 -4.04 16.35
CA ALA A 210 -12.76 -5.50 16.21
C ALA A 210 -11.54 -5.93 15.37
N PRO A 211 -10.30 -5.72 15.85
CA PRO A 211 -9.12 -6.24 15.17
C PRO A 211 -9.20 -7.76 15.11
N ASP A 212 -9.09 -8.32 13.91
CA ASP A 212 -9.06 -9.76 13.70
C ASP A 212 -7.63 -10.24 13.46
N PRO A 213 -7.07 -11.11 14.33
CA PRO A 213 -5.76 -11.71 14.11
C PRO A 213 -5.67 -12.56 12.82
N ALA A 214 -6.78 -13.15 12.35
CA ALA A 214 -6.79 -13.97 11.12
C ALA A 214 -6.74 -13.12 9.84
N HIS A 215 -7.23 -11.88 9.93
CA HIS A 215 -7.26 -10.89 8.85
C HIS A 215 -6.67 -9.57 9.38
N PRO A 216 -5.35 -9.49 9.56
CA PRO A 216 -4.69 -8.27 10.02
C PRO A 216 -4.99 -7.08 9.09
N PRO A 217 -4.76 -5.84 9.56
CA PRO A 217 -4.92 -4.64 8.75
C PRO A 217 -4.17 -4.72 7.42
N PRO A 218 -4.59 -3.97 6.39
CA PRO A 218 -3.81 -3.82 5.18
C PRO A 218 -2.50 -3.11 5.50
N ARG A 219 -1.49 -3.27 4.64
CA ARG A 219 -0.16 -2.72 4.90
C ARG A 219 -0.17 -1.18 4.99
N ASP A 220 -0.94 -0.54 4.12
CA ASP A 220 -1.02 0.90 3.92
C ASP A 220 -2.18 1.57 4.69
N GLY A 221 -2.92 0.79 5.49
CA GLY A 221 -4.11 1.28 6.18
C GLY A 221 -5.29 1.63 5.27
N GLN A 222 -5.25 1.27 3.97
CA GLN A 222 -6.33 1.54 3.01
C GLN A 222 -7.36 0.41 3.00
N TYR A 223 -8.61 0.77 3.29
CA TYR A 223 -9.77 -0.10 3.20
C TYR A 223 -10.65 0.35 2.05
N GLN A 224 -11.25 -0.61 1.34
CA GLN A 224 -12.29 -0.34 0.36
C GLN A 224 -13.65 -0.44 1.05
N ALA A 225 -14.54 0.49 0.77
CA ALA A 225 -15.91 0.45 1.28
C ALA A 225 -16.91 0.70 0.16
N LEU A 226 -17.74 -0.30 -0.12
CA LEU A 226 -18.86 -0.16 -1.02
C LEU A 226 -20.11 0.21 -0.23
N ILE A 227 -20.63 1.41 -0.45
CA ILE A 227 -21.82 1.93 0.22
C ILE A 227 -23.05 1.70 -0.64
N VAL A 228 -24.01 0.96 -0.09
CA VAL A 228 -25.23 0.54 -0.78
C VAL A 228 -26.47 0.95 0.01
N ASP A 229 -27.53 1.33 -0.69
CA ASP A 229 -28.85 1.55 -0.09
C ASP A 229 -29.51 0.21 0.25
N ALA A 230 -29.73 -0.04 1.54
CA ALA A 230 -30.36 -1.24 2.09
C ALA A 230 -31.90 -1.11 2.19
N GLY A 231 -32.48 -0.05 1.63
CA GLY A 231 -33.90 0.25 1.66
C GLY A 231 -34.34 0.92 2.97
N ALA A 232 -35.53 1.53 2.94
CA ALA A 232 -36.15 2.22 4.08
C ALA A 232 -35.24 3.28 4.74
N GLY A 233 -34.43 3.97 3.93
CA GLY A 233 -33.51 5.02 4.38
C GLY A 233 -32.28 4.51 5.15
N ARG A 234 -31.98 3.20 5.08
CA ARG A 234 -30.80 2.58 5.70
C ARG A 234 -29.71 2.38 4.66
N ARG A 235 -28.46 2.65 5.04
CA ARG A 235 -27.29 2.33 4.19
C ARG A 235 -26.43 1.29 4.87
N LEU A 236 -25.83 0.42 4.07
CA LEU A 236 -24.82 -0.55 4.47
C LEU A 236 -23.51 -0.20 3.77
N ALA A 237 -22.40 -0.31 4.46
CA ALA A 237 -21.07 -0.31 3.85
C ALA A 237 -20.49 -1.71 3.93
N VAL A 238 -20.17 -2.32 2.80
CA VAL A 238 -19.36 -3.55 2.76
C VAL A 238 -17.90 -3.13 2.71
N VAL A 239 -17.17 -3.42 3.77
CA VAL A 239 -15.76 -3.04 3.92
C VAL A 239 -14.90 -4.25 3.59
N THR A 240 -13.96 -4.11 2.67
CA THR A 240 -12.99 -5.15 2.27
C THR A 240 -11.58 -4.59 2.27
N TRP A 241 -10.59 -5.48 2.45
CA TRP A 241 -9.17 -5.12 2.38
C TRP A 241 -8.31 -6.34 2.04
N GLN A 242 -7.06 -6.10 1.72
CA GLN A 242 -6.05 -7.14 1.58
C GLN A 242 -5.22 -7.24 2.87
N PRO A 243 -5.33 -8.32 3.67
CA PRO A 243 -4.60 -8.42 4.92
C PRO A 243 -3.08 -8.44 4.71
N HIS A 244 -2.35 -7.72 5.55
CA HIS A 244 -0.89 -7.76 5.58
C HIS A 244 -0.41 -8.66 6.72
N ARG A 245 0.20 -9.80 6.36
CA ARG A 245 0.67 -10.82 7.32
C ARG A 245 2.17 -10.72 7.64
N GLY A 246 2.87 -9.76 7.03
CA GLY A 246 4.28 -9.52 7.30
C GLY A 246 4.49 -8.76 8.61
N ASP A 247 5.72 -8.30 8.82
CA ASP A 247 6.03 -7.39 9.93
C ASP A 247 5.21 -6.08 9.83
N PRO A 248 5.01 -5.35 10.94
CA PRO A 248 4.25 -4.10 10.93
C PRO A 248 4.78 -3.14 9.85
N SER A 249 3.89 -2.42 9.17
CA SER A 249 4.34 -1.46 8.15
C SER A 249 5.00 -0.24 8.80
N TYR A 250 5.85 0.47 8.06
CA TYR A 250 6.42 1.72 8.56
C TYR A 250 5.34 2.74 8.95
N GLY A 251 4.23 2.81 8.21
CA GLY A 251 3.08 3.65 8.56
C GLY A 251 2.48 3.30 9.93
N GLU A 252 2.41 2.01 10.26
CA GLU A 252 2.00 1.55 11.59
C GLU A 252 2.98 1.97 12.68
N VAL A 253 4.29 1.79 12.43
CA VAL A 253 5.38 2.15 13.34
C VAL A 253 5.34 3.66 13.65
N ARG A 254 5.25 4.52 12.64
CA ARG A 254 5.15 5.99 12.85
C ARG A 254 3.91 6.36 13.65
N THR A 255 2.75 5.80 13.31
CA THR A 255 1.50 6.12 14.02
C THR A 255 1.54 5.62 15.47
N ALA A 256 2.18 4.47 15.73
CA ALA A 256 2.42 3.99 17.08
C ALA A 256 3.35 4.93 17.86
N ALA A 257 4.43 5.41 17.24
CA ALA A 257 5.37 6.34 17.87
C ALA A 257 4.69 7.67 18.21
N GLU A 258 3.93 8.26 17.28
CA GLU A 258 3.19 9.50 17.50
C GLU A 258 2.20 9.41 18.68
N ARG A 259 1.48 8.28 18.77
CA ARG A 259 0.49 8.08 19.84
C ARG A 259 1.13 7.78 21.19
N ARG A 260 2.21 6.98 21.22
CA ARG A 260 2.83 6.52 22.47
C ARG A 260 3.87 7.49 23.01
N LEU A 261 4.54 8.22 22.13
CA LEU A 261 5.67 9.10 22.43
C LEU A 261 5.47 10.48 21.82
N PRO A 262 4.37 11.20 22.08
CA PRO A 262 4.11 12.50 21.46
C PRO A 262 5.22 13.54 21.72
N ARG A 263 5.99 13.38 22.82
CA ARG A 263 7.15 14.23 23.15
C ARG A 263 8.41 13.94 22.35
N ALA A 264 8.44 12.86 21.57
CA ALA A 264 9.51 12.59 20.61
C ALA A 264 9.36 13.41 19.32
N PHE A 265 8.22 14.07 19.13
CA PHE A 265 7.90 14.90 17.97
C PHE A 265 7.98 16.38 18.32
N ALA A 266 8.32 17.21 17.34
CA ALA A 266 8.22 18.65 17.46
C ALA A 266 6.75 19.08 17.67
N SER A 267 6.53 20.13 18.45
CA SER A 267 5.20 20.67 18.71
C SER A 267 5.23 22.21 18.65
N PRO A 268 4.59 22.84 17.65
CA PRO A 268 3.97 22.22 16.48
C PRO A 268 5.01 21.63 15.51
N ARG A 269 4.58 20.63 14.72
CA ARG A 269 5.37 20.17 13.57
C ARG A 269 5.30 21.20 12.44
N GLN A 270 6.39 21.33 11.69
CA GLN A 270 6.51 22.26 10.58
C GLN A 270 5.67 21.81 9.37
N THR A 271 5.16 22.78 8.62
CA THR A 271 4.39 22.58 7.39
C THR A 271 5.09 23.24 6.21
N GLY A 272 4.87 22.74 4.99
CA GLY A 272 5.49 23.27 3.77
C GLY A 272 6.89 22.71 3.50
N ALA A 273 7.43 23.06 2.35
CA ALA A 273 8.78 22.70 1.95
C ALA A 273 9.81 23.58 2.67
N HIS A 274 10.79 22.95 3.33
CA HIS A 274 11.89 23.64 4.03
C HIS A 274 13.23 23.14 3.48
N PRO A 275 13.65 23.63 2.29
CA PRO A 275 14.94 23.24 1.76
C PRO A 275 16.06 23.67 2.72
N PRO A 276 17.11 22.85 2.90
CA PRO A 276 18.23 23.17 3.78
C PRO A 276 19.02 24.41 3.32
N LEU A 277 18.83 24.81 2.06
CA LEU A 277 19.35 26.03 1.46
C LEU A 277 18.18 26.84 0.95
N GLN A 278 18.25 28.17 1.12
CA GLN A 278 17.38 29.03 0.35
C GLN A 278 17.80 28.92 -1.12
N PRO A 279 16.91 28.50 -2.02
CA PRO A 279 17.28 28.33 -3.41
C PRO A 279 17.75 29.66 -4.01
N VAL A 280 18.82 29.59 -4.81
CA VAL A 280 19.32 30.73 -5.57
C VAL A 280 18.42 30.93 -6.80
N GLY A 281 17.30 31.60 -6.58
CA GLY A 281 16.25 31.83 -7.58
C GLY A 281 14.87 31.66 -6.98
N ARG A 282 13.92 32.52 -7.38
CA ARG A 282 12.51 32.31 -7.04
C ARG A 282 12.03 31.05 -7.77
N HIS A 283 11.98 29.92 -7.08
CA HIS A 283 11.07 28.86 -7.50
C HIS A 283 9.66 29.40 -7.24
N ASP A 284 8.73 29.19 -8.16
CA ASP A 284 7.33 29.61 -8.02
C ASP A 284 6.59 28.91 -6.86
N GLY A 285 7.30 28.27 -5.92
CA GLY A 285 6.76 27.72 -4.68
C GLY A 285 5.81 26.54 -4.87
N ILE A 286 5.59 26.09 -6.11
CA ILE A 286 4.68 24.99 -6.39
C ILE A 286 5.37 23.69 -6.02
N VAL A 287 4.92 23.13 -4.90
CA VAL A 287 5.24 21.76 -4.48
C VAL A 287 4.17 20.83 -5.07
N ARG A 288 4.60 19.78 -5.77
CA ARG A 288 3.71 18.74 -6.31
C ARG A 288 4.03 17.42 -5.64
N ASP A 289 2.99 16.70 -5.22
CA ASP A 289 3.16 15.31 -4.80
C ASP A 289 3.49 14.45 -6.02
N ALA A 290 4.50 13.60 -5.88
CA ALA A 290 4.85 12.57 -6.84
C ALA A 290 4.68 11.20 -6.19
N ARG A 291 4.46 10.17 -7.02
CA ARG A 291 4.44 8.80 -6.51
C ARG A 291 5.88 8.41 -6.16
N PRO A 292 6.15 7.98 -4.92
CA PRO A 292 7.45 7.39 -4.60
C PRO A 292 7.60 6.05 -5.33
N PHE A 293 8.83 5.64 -5.58
CA PHE A 293 9.16 4.40 -6.26
C PHE A 293 10.22 3.64 -5.47
N ASP A 294 10.33 2.34 -5.75
CA ASP A 294 11.41 1.52 -5.25
C ASP A 294 12.58 1.57 -6.26
N PRO A 295 13.76 2.10 -5.90
CA PRO A 295 14.89 2.16 -6.82
C PRO A 295 15.38 0.78 -7.27
N ALA A 296 15.05 -0.30 -6.55
CA ALA A 296 15.33 -1.68 -6.93
C ALA A 296 14.32 -2.26 -7.94
N ASP A 297 13.15 -1.63 -8.10
CA ASP A 297 12.16 -2.02 -9.12
C ASP A 297 12.52 -1.36 -10.47
N PRO A 298 12.87 -2.10 -11.53
CA PRO A 298 13.22 -1.51 -12.81
C PRO A 298 12.07 -0.76 -13.50
N ALA A 299 10.81 -0.90 -13.05
CA ALA A 299 9.66 -0.27 -13.69
C ALA A 299 9.77 1.26 -13.81
N TRP A 300 10.45 1.94 -12.90
CA TRP A 300 10.65 3.39 -12.99
C TRP A 300 11.66 3.80 -14.05
N LEU A 301 12.62 2.93 -14.41
CA LEU A 301 13.63 3.22 -15.43
C LEU A 301 13.00 3.48 -16.81
N GLY A 302 11.88 2.81 -17.08
CA GLY A 302 11.09 2.99 -18.30
C GLY A 302 10.54 4.41 -18.49
N ALA A 303 10.52 5.24 -17.44
CA ALA A 303 10.14 6.65 -17.54
C ALA A 303 11.04 7.47 -18.47
N PHE A 304 12.25 6.99 -18.75
CA PHE A 304 13.24 7.72 -19.56
C PHE A 304 13.56 7.05 -20.89
N ASP A 305 13.01 5.86 -21.17
CA ASP A 305 13.33 5.10 -22.38
C ASP A 305 12.78 5.76 -23.66
N SER A 306 11.70 6.54 -23.54
CA SER A 306 11.12 7.29 -24.66
C SER A 306 11.81 8.62 -24.94
N GLU A 307 12.67 9.09 -24.03
CA GLU A 307 13.34 10.40 -24.14
C GLU A 307 14.69 10.21 -24.84
N ALA A 308 14.71 10.42 -26.16
CA ALA A 308 15.94 10.31 -26.94
C ALA A 308 16.96 11.41 -26.59
N VAL A 309 16.49 12.60 -26.21
CA VAL A 309 17.29 13.78 -25.83
C VAL A 309 16.50 14.62 -24.83
N PHE A 310 17.12 14.99 -23.71
CA PHE A 310 16.60 16.05 -22.86
C PHE A 310 17.12 17.39 -23.37
N ASP A 311 16.21 18.24 -23.85
CA ASP A 311 16.54 19.59 -24.35
C ASP A 311 16.88 20.57 -23.19
N PHE A 312 17.95 20.32 -22.45
CA PHE A 312 18.36 21.19 -21.36
C PHE A 312 18.83 22.55 -21.89
N PRO A 313 18.22 23.68 -21.47
CA PRO A 313 18.71 25.01 -21.86
C PRO A 313 20.10 25.25 -21.26
N ASP A 314 21.10 25.51 -22.12
CA ASP A 314 22.51 25.71 -21.74
C ASP A 314 23.03 24.65 -20.73
N PRO A 315 23.21 23.39 -21.18
CA PRO A 315 23.55 22.28 -20.30
C PRO A 315 24.90 22.48 -19.60
N GLN A 316 25.83 23.20 -20.22
CA GLN A 316 27.14 23.49 -19.63
C GLN A 316 27.02 24.47 -18.46
N ALA A 317 26.31 25.59 -18.63
CA ALA A 317 26.09 26.53 -17.52
C ALA A 317 25.27 25.90 -16.39
N ALA A 318 24.28 25.07 -16.71
CA ALA A 318 23.53 24.31 -15.70
C ALA A 318 24.41 23.33 -14.92
N ALA A 319 25.27 22.58 -15.62
CA ALA A 319 26.24 21.66 -15.02
C ALA A 319 27.26 22.36 -14.12
N ASP A 320 27.81 23.50 -14.56
CA ASP A 320 28.80 24.23 -13.77
C ASP A 320 28.18 24.83 -12.51
N ARG A 321 26.95 25.37 -12.62
CA ARG A 321 26.19 25.87 -11.47
C ARG A 321 25.93 24.77 -10.44
N ILE A 322 25.43 23.61 -10.86
CA ILE A 322 25.11 22.54 -9.92
C ILE A 322 26.37 21.92 -9.31
N ARG A 323 27.47 21.81 -10.06
CA ARG A 323 28.75 21.35 -9.52
C ARG A 323 29.28 22.30 -8.44
N ALA A 324 29.15 23.60 -8.66
CA ALA A 324 29.52 24.61 -7.66
C ALA A 324 28.63 24.52 -6.40
N LEU A 325 27.32 24.35 -6.56
CA LEU A 325 26.40 24.16 -5.43
C LEU A 325 26.68 22.85 -4.69
N GLN A 326 26.82 21.74 -5.41
CA GLN A 326 27.15 20.43 -4.85
C GLN A 326 28.46 20.49 -4.05
N GLY A 327 29.48 21.21 -4.54
CA GLY A 327 30.74 21.37 -3.81
C GLY A 327 30.65 22.22 -2.54
N GLN A 328 29.59 23.01 -2.38
CA GLN A 328 29.36 23.80 -1.17
C GLN A 328 28.56 23.01 -0.12
N VAL A 329 27.57 22.22 -0.56
CA VAL A 329 26.50 21.74 0.34
C VAL A 329 26.11 20.28 0.16
N GLY A 330 26.66 19.58 -0.84
CA GLY A 330 26.36 18.17 -1.09
C GLY A 330 25.15 17.95 -1.99
N PHE A 331 24.53 16.78 -1.83
CA PHE A 331 23.35 16.35 -2.59
C PHE A 331 22.09 17.14 -2.21
N GLU A 332 22.14 17.82 -1.07
CA GLU A 332 21.12 18.73 -0.55
C GLU A 332 20.85 19.93 -1.46
N ALA A 333 21.77 20.22 -2.40
CA ALA A 333 21.53 21.16 -3.50
C ALA A 333 20.46 20.64 -4.48
N ILE A 334 20.32 19.33 -4.62
CA ILE A 334 19.49 18.67 -5.63
C ILE A 334 18.20 18.15 -4.99
N ALA A 335 18.30 17.53 -3.82
CA ALA A 335 17.17 16.97 -3.11
C ALA A 335 17.43 16.90 -1.60
N TRP A 336 16.38 16.90 -0.79
CA TRP A 336 16.50 16.82 0.67
C TRP A 336 15.40 15.99 1.31
N TYR A 337 15.66 15.53 2.53
CA TYR A 337 14.68 14.83 3.37
C TYR A 337 14.11 15.75 4.44
N GLN A 338 12.78 15.79 4.56
CA GLN A 338 12.08 16.44 5.68
C GLN A 338 11.58 15.37 6.65
N PRO A 339 12.18 15.26 7.86
CA PRO A 339 11.89 14.18 8.80
C PRO A 339 10.51 14.30 9.43
N HIS A 340 9.80 13.19 9.63
CA HIS A 340 8.44 13.21 10.20
C HIS A 340 8.37 13.52 11.69
N HIS A 341 9.48 13.39 12.43
CA HIS A 341 9.56 13.87 13.81
C HIS A 341 9.42 15.39 13.89
N THR A 342 9.80 16.12 12.84
CA THR A 342 9.80 17.59 12.80
C THR A 342 8.75 18.18 11.87
N HIS A 343 8.28 17.41 10.88
CA HIS A 343 7.35 17.86 9.83
C HIS A 343 6.02 17.11 9.86
N ALA A 344 4.93 17.81 9.56
CA ALA A 344 3.58 17.25 9.52
C ALA A 344 3.39 16.31 8.32
N GLU A 345 2.29 15.52 8.31
CA GLU A 345 1.94 14.58 7.24
C GLU A 345 1.96 15.20 5.83
N SER A 346 1.54 16.45 5.71
CA SER A 346 1.52 17.18 4.44
C SER A 346 2.90 17.68 3.98
N ALA A 347 3.96 17.49 4.78
CA ALA A 347 5.26 18.15 4.59
C ALA A 347 6.50 17.25 4.82
N TRP A 348 6.36 16.08 5.44
CA TRP A 348 7.50 15.16 5.61
C TRP A 348 7.70 14.31 4.36
N GLY A 349 8.95 13.97 4.02
CA GLY A 349 9.27 13.14 2.87
C GLY A 349 10.51 13.62 2.11
N ILE A 350 10.71 13.05 0.93
CA ILE A 350 11.78 13.39 -0.01
C ILE A 350 11.31 14.52 -0.91
N TYR A 351 12.15 15.52 -1.11
CA TYR A 351 11.91 16.64 -2.00
C TYR A 351 12.98 16.74 -3.05
N PHE A 352 12.59 16.78 -4.33
CA PHE A 352 13.48 17.06 -5.45
C PHE A 352 13.31 18.51 -5.89
N ASP A 353 14.41 19.23 -6.00
CA ASP A 353 14.45 20.48 -6.77
C ASP A 353 14.58 20.13 -8.24
N ALA A 354 13.50 20.37 -9.00
CA ALA A 354 13.41 19.91 -10.39
C ALA A 354 14.47 20.56 -11.29
N ALA A 355 14.83 21.82 -11.04
CA ALA A 355 15.80 22.55 -11.85
C ALA A 355 17.24 22.13 -11.52
N ASN A 356 17.54 21.93 -10.24
CA ASN A 356 18.86 21.45 -9.83
C ASN A 356 19.08 19.98 -10.22
N LEU A 357 18.02 19.18 -10.26
CA LEU A 357 18.08 17.81 -10.79
C LEU A 357 18.39 17.78 -12.29
N ASP A 358 17.73 18.62 -13.09
CA ASP A 358 18.04 18.77 -14.52
C ASP A 358 19.52 19.20 -14.72
N GLY A 359 20.01 20.14 -13.90
CA GLY A 359 21.41 20.55 -13.90
C GLY A 359 22.36 19.40 -13.54
N PHE A 360 22.03 18.62 -12.50
CA PHE A 360 22.83 17.47 -12.07
C PHE A 360 22.96 16.42 -13.18
N ILE A 361 21.84 16.10 -13.83
CA ILE A 361 21.79 15.16 -14.95
C ILE A 361 22.53 15.70 -16.16
N SER A 362 22.43 17.00 -16.46
CA SER A 362 23.25 17.65 -17.49
C SER A 362 24.75 17.47 -17.20
N SER A 363 25.15 17.56 -15.93
CA SER A 363 26.54 17.38 -15.52
C SER A 363 27.05 15.94 -15.73
N LEU A 364 26.18 14.94 -15.49
CA LEU A 364 26.49 13.52 -15.74
C LEU A 364 26.53 13.23 -17.24
N LEU A 365 25.60 13.80 -18.01
CA LEU A 365 25.55 13.67 -19.47
C LEU A 365 26.85 14.17 -20.11
N LEU A 366 27.34 15.34 -19.71
CA LEU A 366 28.60 15.89 -20.23
C LEU A 366 29.80 15.00 -19.89
N ASP A 367 29.84 14.40 -18.70
CA ASP A 367 30.93 13.50 -18.30
C ASP A 367 30.83 12.14 -19.05
N LEU A 368 29.62 11.62 -19.29
CA LEU A 368 29.39 10.45 -20.14
C LEU A 368 29.84 10.71 -21.59
N GLN A 369 29.50 11.86 -22.16
CA GLN A 369 29.91 12.22 -23.52
C GLN A 369 31.43 12.32 -23.65
N ARG A 370 32.12 12.84 -22.63
CA ARG A 370 33.60 12.91 -22.59
C ARG A 370 34.26 11.53 -22.54
N GLU A 371 33.64 10.56 -21.87
CA GLU A 371 34.07 9.16 -21.86
C GLU A 371 33.63 8.38 -23.12
N GLY A 372 33.03 9.06 -24.11
CA GLY A 372 32.67 8.46 -25.40
C GLY A 372 31.36 7.68 -25.43
N PHE A 373 30.46 7.90 -24.46
CA PHE A 373 29.12 7.33 -24.51
C PHE A 373 28.31 7.98 -25.64
N GLY A 374 27.70 7.15 -26.49
CA GLY A 374 26.98 7.59 -27.69
C GLY A 374 25.50 7.91 -27.47
N ARG A 375 24.66 7.51 -28.44
CA ARG A 375 23.20 7.65 -28.37
C ARG A 375 22.64 6.95 -27.12
N GLY A 376 21.71 7.61 -26.42
CA GLY A 376 21.12 7.11 -25.17
C GLY A 376 21.84 7.55 -23.88
N SER A 377 22.90 8.36 -23.99
CA SER A 377 23.58 8.95 -22.84
C SER A 377 22.66 9.84 -21.99
N ASP A 378 21.66 10.50 -22.59
CA ASP A 378 20.61 11.26 -21.89
C ASP A 378 19.78 10.39 -20.93
N ALA A 379 19.18 9.31 -21.46
CA ALA A 379 18.39 8.39 -20.65
C ALA A 379 19.24 7.72 -19.57
N LEU A 380 20.48 7.34 -19.90
CA LEU A 380 21.43 6.81 -18.93
C LEU A 380 21.76 7.84 -17.84
N ALA A 381 22.07 9.08 -18.19
CA ALA A 381 22.34 10.17 -17.25
C ALA A 381 21.13 10.41 -16.32
N ALA A 382 19.90 10.38 -16.86
CA ALA A 382 18.69 10.55 -16.07
C ALA A 382 18.46 9.39 -15.09
N LYS A 383 18.60 8.15 -15.53
CA LYS A 383 18.51 6.95 -14.67
C LYS A 383 19.54 7.02 -13.54
N LEU A 384 20.79 7.34 -13.87
CA LEU A 384 21.86 7.49 -12.87
C LEU A 384 21.58 8.64 -11.91
N GLY A 385 21.24 9.82 -12.43
CA GLY A 385 21.04 11.01 -11.63
C GLY A 385 19.88 10.86 -10.65
N VAL A 386 18.72 10.40 -11.13
CA VAL A 386 17.54 10.16 -10.30
C VAL A 386 17.82 9.10 -9.25
N GLY A 387 18.40 7.96 -9.63
CA GLY A 387 18.64 6.86 -8.69
C GLY A 387 19.67 7.22 -7.61
N LEU A 388 20.80 7.83 -7.99
CA LEU A 388 21.82 8.27 -7.02
C LEU A 388 21.25 9.27 -6.02
N VAL A 389 20.50 10.26 -6.49
CA VAL A 389 19.89 11.29 -5.64
C VAL A 389 18.81 10.67 -4.74
N TYR A 390 17.95 9.81 -5.29
CA TYR A 390 16.90 9.17 -4.51
C TYR A 390 17.47 8.28 -3.40
N GLU A 391 18.44 7.43 -3.71
CA GLU A 391 19.09 6.53 -2.74
C GLU A 391 19.84 7.29 -1.65
N HIS A 392 20.53 8.37 -2.01
CA HIS A 392 21.16 9.24 -1.03
C HIS A 392 20.11 9.78 -0.04
N VAL A 393 19.01 10.34 -0.53
CA VAL A 393 18.03 10.99 0.35
C VAL A 393 17.18 9.95 1.12
N LEU A 394 16.91 8.79 0.51
CA LEU A 394 16.21 7.67 1.15
C LEU A 394 16.99 7.13 2.35
N PHE A 395 18.32 7.17 2.33
CA PHE A 395 19.15 6.77 3.46
C PHE A 395 18.82 7.55 4.74
N HIS A 396 18.57 8.86 4.66
CA HIS A 396 18.15 9.64 5.82
C HIS A 396 16.78 9.19 6.36
N ALA A 397 15.86 8.81 5.48
CA ALA A 397 14.57 8.26 5.87
C ALA A 397 14.73 6.89 6.55
N GLN A 398 15.66 6.05 6.08
CA GLN A 398 16.03 4.77 6.70
C GLN A 398 16.60 4.99 8.12
N VAL A 399 17.48 5.98 8.31
CA VAL A 399 18.02 6.35 9.63
C VAL A 399 16.91 6.82 10.57
N GLU A 400 16.00 7.68 10.10
CA GLU A 400 14.85 8.11 10.91
C GLU A 400 13.92 6.93 11.24
N ALA A 401 13.67 6.03 10.28
CA ALA A 401 12.83 4.85 10.49
C ALA A 401 13.42 3.92 11.56
N ALA A 402 14.73 3.64 11.49
CA ALA A 402 15.44 2.86 12.50
C ALA A 402 15.33 3.50 13.89
N LEU A 403 15.51 4.82 13.98
CA LEU A 403 15.37 5.57 15.23
C LEU A 403 13.94 5.54 15.77
N THR A 404 12.92 5.68 14.92
CA THR A 404 11.50 5.60 15.31
C THR A 404 11.18 4.27 16.01
N TRP A 405 11.73 3.17 15.47
CA TRP A 405 11.56 1.85 16.08
C TRP A 405 12.29 1.75 17.43
N MET A 406 13.51 2.26 17.52
CA MET A 406 14.26 2.29 18.78
C MET A 406 13.58 3.15 19.85
N GLU A 407 12.92 4.25 19.47
CA GLU A 407 12.11 5.06 20.37
C GLU A 407 10.96 4.27 20.97
N LEU A 408 10.22 3.53 20.14
CA LEU A 408 9.13 2.66 20.59
C LEU A 408 9.61 1.61 21.59
N GLN A 409 10.78 1.03 21.36
CA GLN A 409 11.39 0.07 22.27
C GLN A 409 11.87 0.72 23.57
N ALA A 410 12.52 1.88 23.49
CA ALA A 410 13.09 2.59 24.63
C ALA A 410 12.04 3.35 25.46
N GLY A 411 10.88 3.66 24.88
CA GLY A 411 9.84 4.47 25.51
C GLY A 411 10.20 5.96 25.63
N HIS A 412 11.19 6.45 24.88
CA HIS A 412 11.61 7.85 24.90
C HIS A 412 12.27 8.27 23.57
N ALA A 413 12.34 9.58 23.35
CA ALA A 413 12.90 10.17 22.13
C ALA A 413 14.38 9.80 21.90
N LYS A 414 14.73 9.61 20.62
CA LYS A 414 16.08 9.30 20.10
C LYS A 414 16.40 10.16 18.89
N PHE A 415 15.45 10.38 17.98
CA PHE A 415 15.66 11.13 16.75
C PHE A 415 16.00 12.59 17.01
N LEU A 416 15.17 13.34 17.74
CA LEU A 416 15.45 14.76 18.01
C LEU A 416 16.79 14.99 18.76
N PRO A 417 17.14 14.19 19.80
CA PRO A 417 18.48 14.25 20.39
C PRO A 417 19.60 14.00 19.39
N TYR A 418 19.47 12.99 18.52
CA TYR A 418 20.45 12.69 17.48
C TYR A 418 20.61 13.87 16.51
N GLN A 419 19.51 14.34 15.92
CA GLN A 419 19.51 15.45 14.97
C GLN A 419 20.14 16.73 15.56
N THR A 420 19.81 17.06 16.81
CA THR A 420 20.26 18.29 17.47
C THR A 420 21.70 18.20 17.98
N ARG A 421 22.08 17.08 18.59
CA ARG A 421 23.38 16.95 19.31
C ARG A 421 24.48 16.33 18.45
N VAL A 422 24.11 15.61 17.39
CA VAL A 422 25.05 14.99 16.46
C VAL A 422 25.01 15.76 15.14
N CYS A 423 23.97 15.60 14.32
CA CYS A 423 23.96 16.12 12.94
C CYS A 423 24.21 17.64 12.88
N THR A 424 23.48 18.42 13.69
CA THR A 424 23.66 19.88 13.75
C THR A 424 25.06 20.28 14.22
N ALA A 425 25.66 19.50 15.14
CA ALA A 425 26.96 19.82 15.73
C ALA A 425 28.15 19.46 14.82
N VAL A 426 27.98 18.52 13.88
CA VAL A 426 29.02 18.10 12.92
C VAL A 426 28.77 18.63 11.51
N ARG A 427 27.71 19.42 11.31
CA ARG A 427 27.31 19.95 10.01
C ARG A 427 28.47 20.66 9.32
N GLY A 428 28.74 20.29 8.06
CA GLY A 428 29.83 20.85 7.25
C GLY A 428 31.24 20.44 7.68
N THR A 429 31.39 19.42 8.53
CA THR A 429 32.69 18.89 8.96
C THR A 429 32.90 17.46 8.48
N ASP A 430 34.14 16.99 8.42
CA ASP A 430 34.47 15.59 8.06
C ASP A 430 34.00 14.54 9.10
N ASP A 431 33.44 14.98 10.23
CA ASP A 431 32.80 14.12 11.24
C ASP A 431 31.33 13.82 10.92
N TRP A 432 30.76 14.39 9.84
CA TRP A 432 29.37 14.16 9.46
C TRP A 432 29.19 12.83 8.73
N LEU A 433 29.30 11.73 9.48
CA LEU A 433 29.27 10.38 8.94
C LEU A 433 27.97 10.04 8.20
N GLU A 434 26.82 10.60 8.60
CA GLU A 434 25.54 10.30 7.96
C GLU A 434 25.58 10.63 6.45
N GLU A 435 26.12 11.79 6.08
CA GLU A 435 26.23 12.23 4.68
C GLU A 435 27.26 11.40 3.89
N ALA A 436 28.40 11.06 4.49
CA ALA A 436 29.36 10.13 3.89
C ALA A 436 28.70 8.78 3.58
N LEU A 437 27.94 8.24 4.54
CA LEU A 437 27.30 6.94 4.39
C LEU A 437 26.08 7.00 3.47
N ALA A 438 25.38 8.13 3.36
CA ALA A 438 24.35 8.36 2.34
C ALA A 438 24.94 8.30 0.93
N ASN A 439 26.08 8.97 0.70
CA ASN A 439 26.81 8.87 -0.57
C ASN A 439 27.31 7.45 -0.86
N PHE A 440 27.80 6.74 0.15
CA PHE A 440 28.18 5.34 -0.01
C PHE A 440 26.99 4.45 -0.34
N TRP A 441 25.85 4.69 0.28
CA TRP A 441 24.61 3.96 0.05
C TRP A 441 24.18 4.11 -1.41
N ALA A 442 24.12 5.34 -1.92
CA ALA A 442 23.85 5.63 -3.32
C ALA A 442 24.85 4.96 -4.28
N TRP A 443 26.14 4.99 -3.95
CA TRP A 443 27.17 4.27 -4.72
C TRP A 443 26.94 2.75 -4.71
N SER A 444 26.60 2.17 -3.56
CA SER A 444 26.39 0.73 -3.42
C SER A 444 25.16 0.22 -4.17
N TRP A 445 24.11 1.04 -4.26
CA TRP A 445 22.96 0.76 -5.12
C TRP A 445 23.40 0.67 -6.58
N LEU A 446 24.17 1.66 -7.05
CA LEU A 446 24.66 1.64 -8.42
C LEU A 446 25.56 0.42 -8.67
N SER A 447 26.48 0.11 -7.75
CA SER A 447 27.45 -0.99 -7.88
C SER A 447 26.85 -2.38 -7.69
N ALA A 448 25.56 -2.52 -7.42
CA ALA A 448 24.91 -3.81 -7.41
C ALA A 448 24.81 -4.36 -8.84
N ASP A 449 25.32 -5.57 -9.09
CA ASP A 449 25.36 -6.19 -10.43
C ASP A 449 24.00 -6.16 -11.15
N SER A 450 22.91 -6.39 -10.41
CA SER A 450 21.55 -6.32 -10.93
C SER A 450 21.18 -4.91 -11.40
N MET A 451 21.49 -3.87 -10.61
CA MET A 451 21.19 -2.49 -10.96
C MET A 451 22.04 -2.00 -12.12
N LEU A 452 23.34 -2.33 -12.15
CA LEU A 452 24.20 -2.04 -13.30
C LEU A 452 23.62 -2.68 -14.56
N ALA A 453 23.28 -3.96 -14.53
CA ALA A 453 22.71 -4.65 -15.68
C ALA A 453 21.40 -3.98 -16.16
N MET A 454 20.53 -3.55 -15.24
CA MET A 454 19.24 -2.92 -15.58
C MET A 454 19.38 -1.48 -16.11
N ILE A 455 20.25 -0.66 -15.51
CA ILE A 455 20.45 0.73 -15.92
C ILE A 455 21.21 0.80 -17.24
N THR A 456 22.20 -0.09 -17.40
CA THR A 456 23.20 0.02 -18.46
C THR A 456 22.93 -0.89 -19.65
N GLY A 457 22.14 -1.95 -19.48
CA GLY A 457 21.97 -2.98 -20.51
C GLY A 457 23.30 -3.68 -20.82
N ALA A 458 23.57 -3.92 -22.10
CA ALA A 458 24.78 -4.60 -22.57
C ALA A 458 25.97 -3.63 -22.78
N LEU A 459 26.37 -2.89 -21.74
CA LEU A 459 27.62 -2.13 -21.79
C LEU A 459 28.85 -3.06 -21.79
N THR A 460 29.93 -2.59 -22.40
CA THR A 460 31.23 -3.25 -22.32
C THR A 460 31.85 -3.04 -20.93
N GLY A 461 32.79 -3.91 -20.53
CA GLY A 461 33.52 -3.72 -19.26
C GLY A 461 34.28 -2.38 -19.17
N SER A 462 34.74 -1.83 -20.31
CA SER A 462 35.36 -0.49 -20.33
C SER A 462 34.36 0.63 -20.06
N GLN A 463 33.13 0.51 -20.55
CA GLN A 463 32.05 1.46 -20.27
C GLN A 463 31.57 1.34 -18.81
N HIS A 464 31.50 0.14 -18.24
CA HIS A 464 31.24 -0.03 -16.81
C HIS A 464 32.30 0.68 -15.96
N ALA A 465 33.58 0.48 -16.24
CA ALA A 465 34.66 1.15 -15.52
C ALA A 465 34.61 2.68 -15.69
N ALA A 466 34.22 3.18 -16.88
CA ALA A 466 34.02 4.62 -17.11
C ALA A 466 32.86 5.19 -16.29
N LEU A 467 31.75 4.47 -16.24
CA LEU A 467 30.59 4.85 -15.44
C LEU A 467 30.94 4.94 -13.95
N GLU A 468 31.64 3.94 -13.41
CA GLU A 468 32.11 3.98 -12.02
C GLU A 468 33.01 5.19 -11.75
N ARG A 469 33.94 5.50 -12.66
CA ARG A 469 34.81 6.69 -12.53
C ARG A 469 34.01 7.98 -12.50
N ILE A 470 33.02 8.14 -13.38
CA ILE A 470 32.15 9.33 -13.43
C ILE A 470 31.41 9.51 -12.09
N VAL A 471 30.83 8.45 -11.56
CA VAL A 471 30.08 8.52 -10.31
C VAL A 471 31.00 8.76 -9.11
N GLN A 472 32.14 8.08 -9.04
CA GLN A 472 33.14 8.35 -8.00
C GLN A 472 33.62 9.80 -8.04
N ALA A 473 33.94 10.34 -9.23
CA ALA A 473 34.34 11.74 -9.39
C ALA A 473 33.22 12.70 -8.98
N THR A 474 31.96 12.34 -9.21
CA THR A 474 30.79 13.11 -8.77
C THR A 474 30.66 13.13 -7.25
N LEU A 475 30.85 12.00 -6.57
CA LEU A 475 30.81 11.92 -5.11
C LEU A 475 32.00 12.65 -4.46
N ASP A 476 33.18 12.57 -5.08
CA ASP A 476 34.41 13.22 -4.62
C ASP A 476 34.35 14.76 -4.67
N ARG A 477 33.43 15.33 -5.46
CA ARG A 477 33.18 16.79 -5.50
C ARG A 477 32.40 17.31 -4.29
N SER A 478 31.77 16.43 -3.51
CA SER A 478 30.93 16.83 -2.37
C SER A 478 31.76 17.49 -1.25
N PRO A 479 31.17 18.28 -0.33
CA PRO A 479 31.91 19.02 0.68
C PRO A 479 32.45 18.11 1.79
N ALA A 480 33.08 18.72 2.81
CA ALA A 480 33.45 18.04 4.04
C ALA A 480 32.24 17.36 4.68
N GLY A 481 32.42 16.13 5.15
CA GLY A 481 31.34 15.25 5.63
C GLY A 481 30.82 14.32 4.54
N HIS A 482 30.63 14.80 3.31
CA HIS A 482 30.13 13.99 2.19
C HIS A 482 31.23 13.25 1.44
N ARG A 483 32.39 13.90 1.24
CA ARG A 483 33.51 13.38 0.40
C ARG A 483 34.18 12.12 0.94
N ARG A 484 33.97 11.81 2.23
CA ARG A 484 34.51 10.62 2.89
C ARG A 484 33.68 9.36 2.65
N TRP A 485 32.86 9.34 1.60
CA TRP A 485 31.93 8.27 1.30
C TRP A 485 32.57 6.86 1.23
N ARG A 486 33.85 6.75 0.85
CA ARG A 486 34.57 5.46 0.84
C ARG A 486 34.68 4.81 2.22
N ASP A 487 34.51 5.58 3.30
CA ASP A 487 34.48 5.07 4.67
C ASP A 487 33.30 4.12 4.91
N GLY A 488 32.26 4.14 4.06
CA GLY A 488 31.17 3.16 4.11
C GLY A 488 31.57 1.73 3.77
N ARG A 489 32.78 1.50 3.24
CA ARG A 489 33.36 0.14 3.13
C ARG A 489 33.72 -0.44 4.50
N GLN A 490 34.00 0.42 5.48
CA GLN A 490 34.47 0.02 6.79
C GLN A 490 33.28 -0.23 7.73
N ARG A 491 33.27 -1.38 8.40
CA ARG A 491 32.22 -1.74 9.36
C ARG A 491 32.18 -0.76 10.53
N GLU A 492 33.33 -0.22 10.88
CA GLU A 492 33.57 0.72 11.97
C GLU A 492 32.83 2.04 11.77
N SER A 493 32.75 2.54 10.54
CA SER A 493 32.01 3.77 10.20
C SER A 493 30.52 3.58 10.43
N TRP A 494 29.95 2.46 9.97
CA TRP A 494 28.56 2.10 10.21
C TRP A 494 28.24 1.92 11.69
N ARG A 495 29.14 1.26 12.42
CA ARG A 495 29.01 1.07 13.86
C ARG A 495 29.06 2.40 14.62
N THR A 496 29.93 3.30 14.18
CA THR A 496 30.05 4.65 14.74
C THR A 496 28.75 5.41 14.54
N LEU A 497 28.23 5.46 13.30
CA LEU A 497 26.94 6.12 13.02
C LEU A 497 25.81 5.50 13.85
N ALA A 498 25.67 4.17 13.87
CA ALA A 498 24.63 3.49 14.65
C ALA A 498 24.75 3.78 16.16
N THR A 499 25.96 3.92 16.69
CA THR A 499 26.15 4.30 18.10
C THR A 499 25.80 5.77 18.33
N GLN A 500 26.14 6.67 17.39
CA GLN A 500 25.77 8.09 17.45
C GLN A 500 24.25 8.27 17.41
N THR A 501 23.54 7.54 16.53
CA THR A 501 22.07 7.58 16.42
C THR A 501 21.41 7.12 17.72
N VAL A 502 21.81 5.96 18.27
CA VAL A 502 21.19 5.41 19.49
C VAL A 502 21.50 6.22 20.75
N SER A 503 22.72 6.76 20.85
CA SER A 503 23.17 7.49 22.05
C SER A 503 22.83 8.98 22.02
N GLY A 504 22.64 9.57 20.83
CA GLY A 504 22.54 11.01 20.65
C GLY A 504 23.81 11.76 21.08
N LYS A 505 24.98 11.10 21.08
CA LYS A 505 26.28 11.67 21.46
C LYS A 505 27.19 11.75 20.23
N ARG A 506 27.79 12.93 20.01
CA ARG A 506 28.75 13.17 18.92
C ARG A 506 30.02 12.34 19.08
N VAL A 507 30.67 12.49 20.25
CA VAL A 507 31.96 11.84 20.56
C VAL A 507 31.67 10.50 21.21
N LEU A 508 32.19 9.45 20.60
CA LEU A 508 32.14 8.10 21.15
C LEU A 508 33.41 7.82 21.99
N PRO A 509 33.34 6.90 22.97
CA PRO A 509 34.55 6.29 23.53
C PRO A 509 35.42 5.67 22.42
N PRO A 510 36.70 5.33 22.70
CA PRO A 510 37.72 5.07 21.68
C PRO A 510 37.28 4.15 20.53
N PRO A 511 37.83 4.34 19.31
CA PRO A 511 37.52 3.52 18.14
C PRO A 511 37.59 2.03 18.47
N GLY A 512 36.54 1.26 18.13
CA GLY A 512 36.43 -0.17 18.42
C GLY A 512 35.49 -0.54 19.57
N ILE A 513 35.02 0.41 20.38
CA ILE A 513 34.08 0.21 21.50
C ILE A 513 32.68 0.75 21.14
N GLY A 514 32.25 0.56 19.89
CA GLY A 514 30.86 0.82 19.49
C GLY A 514 29.99 -0.40 19.81
N LEU A 515 28.71 -0.19 20.13
CA LEU A 515 27.75 -1.29 20.22
C LEU A 515 27.61 -1.91 18.81
N PRO A 516 27.51 -3.24 18.66
CA PRO A 516 27.38 -3.91 17.34
C PRO A 516 25.98 -3.70 16.73
N LEU A 517 25.62 -2.43 16.50
CA LEU A 517 24.31 -1.96 16.06
C LEU A 517 24.30 -1.61 14.58
N GLU A 518 25.42 -1.74 13.86
CA GLU A 518 25.46 -1.49 12.42
C GLU A 518 24.38 -2.23 11.60
N PRO A 519 23.89 -3.44 11.96
CA PRO A 519 22.79 -4.07 11.24
C PRO A 519 21.47 -3.29 11.30
N THR A 520 21.29 -2.41 12.29
CA THR A 520 20.08 -1.58 12.42
C THR A 520 19.94 -0.50 11.35
N LEU A 521 21.05 -0.16 10.67
CA LEU A 521 21.06 0.80 9.57
C LEU A 521 21.26 0.13 8.21
N ARG A 522 22.02 -0.98 8.16
CA ARG A 522 22.34 -1.69 6.90
C ARG A 522 21.43 -2.87 6.56
N GLY A 523 20.83 -3.47 7.58
CA GLY A 523 20.00 -4.66 7.41
C GLY A 523 18.53 -4.31 7.21
N SER A 524 17.73 -5.35 6.99
CA SER A 524 16.29 -5.23 7.08
C SER A 524 15.89 -4.74 8.47
N LEU A 525 15.03 -3.73 8.49
CA LEU A 525 14.44 -3.26 9.73
C LEU A 525 13.50 -4.34 10.30
N PRO A 526 13.26 -4.37 11.62
CA PRO A 526 12.35 -5.35 12.25
C PRO A 526 10.86 -5.04 11.98
N PHE A 527 10.59 -4.36 10.87
CA PHE A 527 9.30 -3.91 10.38
C PHE A 527 9.39 -3.72 8.85
N ASP A 528 8.25 -3.78 8.16
CA ASP A 528 8.16 -3.63 6.71
C ASP A 528 8.29 -2.15 6.32
N PHE A 529 9.54 -1.70 6.15
CA PHE A 529 9.90 -0.42 5.53
C PHE A 529 10.13 -0.60 4.04
N ARG A 530 9.42 0.18 3.22
CA ARG A 530 9.64 0.27 1.78
C ARG A 530 9.97 1.70 1.37
N PRO A 531 10.78 1.90 0.32
CA PRO A 531 11.02 3.23 -0.24
C PRO A 531 9.73 3.98 -0.59
N THR A 532 8.68 3.24 -0.97
CA THR A 532 7.36 3.76 -1.32
C THR A 532 6.54 4.24 -0.12
N ASP A 533 6.98 4.00 1.12
CA ASP A 533 6.36 4.55 2.32
C ASP A 533 6.73 6.01 2.57
N VAL A 534 7.81 6.49 1.95
CA VAL A 534 8.30 7.86 2.11
C VAL A 534 7.71 8.73 0.99
N PRO A 535 6.91 9.76 1.30
CA PRO A 535 6.33 10.63 0.28
C PRO A 535 7.42 11.29 -0.57
N LEU A 536 7.23 11.32 -1.89
CA LEU A 536 8.09 12.04 -2.83
C LEU A 536 7.39 13.33 -3.27
N ARG A 537 8.11 14.44 -3.27
CA ARG A 537 7.61 15.74 -3.70
C ARG A 537 8.58 16.44 -4.62
N ILE A 538 8.03 17.23 -5.52
CA ILE A 538 8.77 17.97 -6.54
C ILE A 538 8.57 19.45 -6.29
N VAL A 539 9.67 20.19 -6.24
CA VAL A 539 9.67 21.65 -6.15
C VAL A 539 10.05 22.23 -7.50
N GLY A 540 9.15 23.05 -8.06
CA GLY A 540 9.35 23.70 -9.34
C GLY A 540 9.05 22.81 -10.55
N ALA A 541 9.62 23.18 -11.70
CA ALA A 541 9.45 22.49 -12.97
C ALA A 541 10.82 22.08 -13.53
N GLY A 542 10.87 20.89 -14.11
CA GLY A 542 12.06 20.30 -14.72
C GLY A 542 11.66 19.22 -15.72
N ARG A 543 12.50 19.00 -16.72
CA ARG A 543 12.22 18.09 -17.84
C ARG A 543 12.26 16.64 -17.37
N VAL A 544 13.27 16.28 -16.59
CA VAL A 544 13.44 14.91 -16.08
C VAL A 544 12.26 14.51 -15.19
N VAL A 545 11.88 15.40 -14.28
CA VAL A 545 10.74 15.13 -13.39
C VAL A 545 9.43 15.06 -14.16
N THR A 546 9.28 15.86 -15.23
CA THR A 546 8.10 15.76 -16.09
C THR A 546 7.98 14.38 -16.73
N SER A 547 9.07 13.78 -17.20
CA SER A 547 9.08 12.42 -17.73
C SER A 547 8.79 11.38 -16.63
N LEU A 548 9.38 11.56 -15.43
CA LEU A 548 9.10 10.70 -14.27
C LEU A 548 7.60 10.70 -13.90
N LEU A 549 6.96 11.86 -13.88
CA LEU A 549 5.54 12.02 -13.57
C LEU A 549 4.58 11.48 -14.65
N ARG A 550 5.03 11.37 -15.91
CA ARG A 550 4.22 10.83 -17.02
C ARG A 550 4.18 9.30 -17.05
N SER A 551 5.17 8.64 -16.44
CA SER A 551 5.30 7.18 -16.51
C SER A 551 4.06 6.45 -15.94
N PRO A 552 3.60 5.35 -16.55
CA PRO A 552 2.55 4.50 -15.98
C PRO A 552 2.90 3.97 -14.58
N ALA A 553 4.19 3.78 -14.29
CA ALA A 553 4.68 3.47 -12.95
C ALA A 553 4.27 4.56 -11.94
N ALA A 554 4.17 5.83 -12.36
CA ALA A 554 3.66 6.94 -11.58
C ALA A 554 2.12 7.06 -11.56
N ASN A 555 1.40 6.46 -12.52
CA ASN A 555 -0.05 6.67 -12.73
C ASN A 555 -0.98 5.49 -12.35
N ASN A 556 -0.48 4.29 -12.10
CA ASN A 556 -1.32 3.15 -11.72
C ASN A 556 -1.70 3.18 -10.22
N GLY A 557 -2.78 3.85 -9.82
CA GLY A 557 -3.38 3.59 -8.50
C GLY A 557 -4.35 4.59 -7.86
N ARG A 558 -4.63 5.76 -8.43
CA ARG A 558 -5.76 6.60 -7.94
C ARG A 558 -6.64 7.02 -9.12
N PRO A 559 -7.95 6.71 -9.12
CA PRO A 559 -8.85 7.51 -9.94
C PRO A 559 -8.68 8.97 -9.51
N ALA A 560 -8.50 9.85 -10.50
CA ALA A 560 -8.56 11.28 -10.25
C ALA A 560 -9.83 11.56 -9.45
N LYS A 561 -9.71 12.26 -8.32
CA LYS A 561 -10.87 12.91 -7.73
C LYS A 561 -11.32 13.95 -8.76
N VAL A 562 -12.35 13.60 -9.52
CA VAL A 562 -13.16 14.54 -10.29
C VAL A 562 -14.07 15.26 -9.32
#